data_AF-A0A0F8XK48-F1
#
_entry.id   AF-A0A0F8XK48-F1
#
_cell.length_a   1.000
_cell.length_b   1.000
_cell.length_c   1.000
_cell.angle_alpha   90.00
_cell.angle_beta   90.00
_cell.angle_gamma   90.00
#
_symmetry.space_group_name_H-M   'P 1'
#
loop_
_entity.id
_entity.type
_entity.pdbx_description
1 polymer ?
#
loop_
_entity_poly.entity_id
_entity_poly.type
_entity_poly.pdbx_seq_one_letter_code
_entity_poly.pdbx_strand_id
1 'polypeptide(L)'
;MSKSTTIKVSKKTLEKLHRLAGELAKEMGRRVTLERAINYLLEEKQKDTDKNSSKNIKLKQDRKKFLELIEETVEGAGPDDFKEYDFEDIGV
;
A
#
# COMPACT_ATOMS: atom_id res chain seq x y z
N MET A 1 24.53 -17.50 -24.36
CA MET A 1 25.10 -16.14 -24.34
C MET A 1 23.99 -15.16 -24.01
N SER A 2 24.03 -14.51 -22.85
CA SER A 2 23.06 -13.47 -22.48
C SER A 2 23.20 -12.27 -23.43
N LYS A 3 22.11 -11.79 -24.03
CA LYS A 3 22.13 -10.61 -24.89
C LYS A 3 22.46 -9.39 -24.04
N SER A 4 23.54 -8.68 -24.35
CA SER A 4 23.85 -7.40 -23.71
C SER A 4 22.99 -6.30 -24.33
N THR A 5 22.31 -5.53 -23.50
CA THR A 5 21.53 -4.36 -23.93
C THR A 5 22.10 -3.11 -23.27
N THR A 6 22.38 -2.09 -24.08
CA THR A 6 22.92 -0.81 -23.60
C THR A 6 21.80 0.22 -23.57
N ILE A 7 21.60 0.85 -22.42
CA ILE A 7 20.66 1.96 -22.27
C ILE A 7 21.47 3.22 -21.97
N LYS A 8 21.29 4.26 -22.80
CA LYS A 8 21.88 5.58 -22.52
C LYS A 8 21.02 6.29 -21.49
N VAL A 9 21.66 6.85 -20.47
CA VAL A 9 21.01 7.63 -19.40
C VAL A 9 21.66 9.00 -19.28
N SER A 10 20.91 9.96 -18.76
CA SER A 10 21.47 11.29 -18.48
C SER A 10 22.55 11.22 -17.39
N LYS A 11 23.53 12.14 -17.42
CA LYS A 11 24.56 12.24 -16.38
C LYS A 11 23.96 12.37 -14.98
N LYS A 12 22.88 13.15 -14.86
CA LYS A 12 22.14 13.35 -13.61
C LYS A 12 21.49 12.05 -13.11
N THR A 13 20.97 11.21 -14.02
CA THR A 13 20.40 9.91 -13.66
C THR A 13 21.48 8.94 -13.19
N LEU A 14 22.63 8.91 -13.89
CA LEU A 14 23.76 8.07 -13.52
C LEU A 14 24.31 8.44 -12.13
N GLU A 15 24.43 9.73 -11.84
CA GLU A 15 24.87 10.23 -10.53
C GLU A 15 23.92 9.80 -9.40
N LYS A 16 22.60 9.91 -9.62
CA LYS A 16 21.59 9.41 -8.67
C LYS A 16 21.71 7.91 -8.42
N LEU A 17 21.94 7.11 -9.48
CA LEU A 17 22.13 5.67 -9.34
C LEU A 17 23.41 5.33 -8.56
N HIS A 18 24.50 6.07 -8.77
CA HIS A 18 25.71 5.89 -7.97
C HIS A 18 25.50 6.23 -6.50
N ARG A 19 24.76 7.29 -6.21
CA ARG A 19 24.40 7.65 -4.83
C ARG A 19 23.58 6.55 -4.16
N LEU A 20 22.55 6.05 -4.84
CA LEU A 20 21.72 4.96 -4.33
C LEU A 20 22.51 3.67 -4.13
N ALA A 21 23.41 3.31 -5.05
CA ALA A 21 24.30 2.18 -4.88
C ALA A 21 25.24 2.35 -3.67
N GLY A 22 25.70 3.58 -3.40
CA GLY A 22 26.50 3.90 -2.22
C GLY A 22 25.73 3.78 -0.91
N GLU A 23 24.47 4.22 -0.89
CA GLU A 23 23.56 4.07 0.26
C GLU A 23 23.28 2.57 0.53
N LEU A 24 22.90 1.80 -0.50
CA LEU A 24 22.71 0.36 -0.38
C LEU A 24 23.99 -0.39 0.04
N ALA A 25 25.16 0.08 -0.40
CA ALA A 25 26.43 -0.53 0.00
C ALA A 25 26.72 -0.34 1.50
N LYS A 26 26.34 0.81 2.07
CA LYS A 26 26.44 1.06 3.51
C LYS A 26 25.49 0.17 4.29
N GLU A 27 24.24 0.03 3.83
CA GLU A 27 23.23 -0.80 4.49
C GLU A 27 23.56 -2.30 4.43
N MET A 28 24.04 -2.79 3.28
CA MET A 28 24.32 -4.21 3.08
C MET A 28 25.74 -4.62 3.53
N GLY A 29 26.60 -3.66 3.89
CA GLY A 29 28.00 -3.91 4.27
C GLY A 29 28.87 -4.48 3.14
N ARG A 30 28.46 -4.34 1.88
CA ARG A 30 29.17 -4.88 0.71
C ARG A 30 29.05 -3.96 -0.50
N ARG A 31 29.97 -4.09 -1.45
CA ARG A 31 29.92 -3.34 -2.71
C ARG A 31 28.67 -3.71 -3.51
N VAL A 32 27.93 -2.69 -3.95
CA VAL A 32 26.71 -2.83 -4.75
C VAL A 32 26.96 -2.34 -6.18
N THR A 33 26.52 -3.09 -7.18
CA THR A 33 26.61 -2.71 -8.60
C THR A 33 25.42 -1.84 -9.00
N LEU A 34 25.56 -1.06 -10.08
CA LEU A 34 24.45 -0.26 -10.62
C LEU A 34 23.26 -1.14 -11.03
N GLU A 35 23.53 -2.33 -11.57
CA GLU A 35 22.47 -3.29 -11.90
C GLU A 35 21.69 -3.73 -10.65
N ARG A 36 22.38 -4.01 -9.54
CA ARG A 36 21.70 -4.36 -8.28
C ARG A 36 20.88 -3.20 -7.74
N ALA A 37 21.38 -1.97 -7.85
CA ALA A 37 20.65 -0.77 -7.49
C ALA A 37 19.38 -0.57 -8.34
N ILE A 38 19.45 -0.84 -9.64
CA ILE A 38 18.28 -0.79 -10.55
C ILE A 38 17.26 -1.86 -10.15
N ASN A 39 17.70 -3.10 -9.93
CA ASN A 39 16.80 -4.18 -9.52
C ASN A 39 16.13 -3.90 -8.17
N TYR A 40 16.86 -3.30 -7.22
CA TYR A 40 16.29 -2.87 -5.94
C TYR A 40 15.13 -1.88 -6.13
N LEU A 41 15.31 -0.86 -6.98
CA LEU A 41 14.25 0.12 -7.28
C LEU A 41 13.01 -0.53 -7.90
N LEU A 42 13.20 -1.53 -8.77
CA LEU A 42 12.11 -2.27 -9.39
C LEU A 42 11.36 -3.14 -8.37
N GLU A 43 12.10 -3.86 -7.51
CA GLU A 43 11.54 -4.67 -6.43
C GLU A 43 10.76 -3.80 -5.42
N GLU A 44 11.28 -2.62 -5.07
CA GLU A 44 10.62 -1.67 -4.16
C GLU A 44 9.28 -1.19 -4.74
N LYS A 45 9.26 -0.83 -6.03
CA LYS A 45 8.02 -0.43 -6.72
C LYS A 45 7.00 -1.56 -6.85
N GLN A 46 7.43 -2.79 -7.07
CA GLN A 46 6.53 -3.95 -7.08
C GLN A 46 5.91 -4.17 -5.70
N LYS A 47 6.72 -4.13 -4.63
CA LYS A 47 6.24 -4.25 -3.24
C LYS A 47 5.23 -3.17 -2.89
N ASP A 48 5.43 -1.93 -3.32
CA ASP A 48 4.46 -0.85 -3.09
C ASP A 48 3.14 -1.10 -3.81
N THR A 49 3.21 -1.63 -5.04
CA THR A 49 2.02 -1.98 -5.84
C THR A 49 1.24 -3.11 -5.19
N ASP A 50 1.93 -4.15 -4.73
CA ASP A 50 1.31 -5.31 -4.06
C ASP A 50 0.75 -4.96 -2.68
N LYS A 51 1.44 -4.11 -1.92
CA LYS A 51 0.94 -3.59 -0.64
C LYS A 51 -0.31 -2.73 -0.83
N ASN A 52 -0.34 -1.87 -1.85
CA ASN A 52 -1.51 -1.05 -2.15
C ASN A 52 -2.68 -1.87 -2.67
N SER A 53 -2.42 -2.92 -3.45
CA SER A 53 -3.44 -3.88 -3.89
C SER A 53 -4.03 -4.65 -2.71
N SER A 54 -3.16 -5.24 -1.87
CA SER A 54 -3.56 -6.01 -0.69
C SER A 54 -4.30 -5.16 0.35
N LYS A 55 -3.84 -3.92 0.60
CA LYS A 55 -4.55 -2.97 1.46
C LYS A 55 -5.93 -2.60 0.91
N ASN A 56 -6.06 -2.38 -0.39
CA ASN A 56 -7.36 -2.08 -1.00
C ASN A 56 -8.32 -3.27 -0.95
N ILE A 57 -7.81 -4.50 -1.14
CA ILE A 57 -8.63 -5.72 -1.02
C ILE A 57 -9.13 -5.86 0.42
N LYS A 58 -8.24 -5.71 1.42
CA LYS A 58 -8.61 -5.78 2.83
C LYS A 58 -9.61 -4.69 3.21
N LEU A 59 -9.40 -3.45 2.78
CA LEU A 59 -10.31 -2.33 3.03
C LEU A 59 -11.71 -2.59 2.43
N LYS A 60 -11.80 -3.18 1.24
CA LYS A 60 -13.07 -3.58 0.63
C LYS A 60 -13.77 -4.68 1.42
N GLN A 61 -13.02 -5.68 1.92
CA GLN A 61 -13.57 -6.75 2.76
C GLN A 61 -14.06 -6.21 4.10
N ASP A 62 -13.29 -5.35 4.75
CA ASP A 62 -13.65 -4.73 6.03
C ASP A 62 -14.91 -3.86 5.87
N ARG A 63 -15.00 -3.08 4.78
CA ARG A 63 -16.21 -2.29 4.47
C ARG A 63 -17.44 -3.18 4.23
N LYS A 64 -17.28 -4.32 3.54
CA LYS A 64 -18.38 -5.27 3.30
C LYS A 64 -18.91 -5.84 4.62
N LYS A 65 -18.00 -6.30 5.49
CA LYS A 65 -18.36 -6.80 6.83
C LYS A 65 -19.04 -5.74 7.69
N PHE A 66 -18.57 -4.50 7.63
CA PHE A 66 -19.16 -3.40 8.37
C PHE A 66 -20.59 -3.08 7.93
N LEU A 67 -20.86 -3.10 6.62
CA LEU A 67 -22.22 -2.93 6.10
C LEU A 67 -23.11 -4.11 6.49
N GLU A 68 -22.60 -5.34 6.42
CA GLU A 68 -23.33 -6.54 6.90
C GLU A 68 -23.71 -6.40 8.38
N LEU A 69 -22.82 -5.90 9.23
CA LEU A 69 -23.09 -5.62 10.66
C LEU A 69 -24.16 -4.54 10.91
N ILE A 70 -24.27 -3.54 10.03
CA ILE A 70 -25.31 -2.49 10.14
C ILE A 70 -26.67 -3.05 9.69
N GLU A 71 -26.68 -3.87 8.65
CA GLU A 71 -27.89 -4.49 8.12
C GLU A 71 -28.40 -5.67 8.97
N GLU A 72 -27.54 -6.23 9.83
CA GLU A 72 -27.89 -7.32 10.73
C GLU A 72 -28.85 -6.83 11.81
N THR A 73 -30.11 -7.22 11.70
CA THR A 73 -31.12 -6.96 12.72
C THR A 73 -30.84 -7.86 13.92
N VAL A 74 -30.71 -7.27 15.11
CA VAL A 74 -30.50 -8.02 16.35
C VAL A 74 -31.78 -8.76 16.72
N GLU A 75 -31.70 -10.08 16.97
CA GLU A 75 -32.84 -10.86 17.46
C GLU A 75 -33.39 -10.25 18.76
N GLY A 76 -34.67 -9.87 18.76
CA GLY A 76 -35.34 -9.22 19.89
C GLY A 76 -35.42 -7.69 19.79
N ALA A 77 -34.75 -7.06 18.83
CA ALA A 77 -34.92 -5.63 18.56
C ALA A 77 -36.24 -5.37 17.84
N GLY A 78 -37.09 -4.54 18.44
CA GLY A 78 -38.35 -4.10 17.87
C GLY A 78 -38.15 -2.92 16.90
N PRO A 79 -39.19 -2.55 16.12
CA PRO A 79 -39.14 -1.40 15.22
C PRO A 79 -38.79 -0.08 15.92
N ASP A 80 -39.10 0.03 17.22
CA ASP A 80 -38.80 1.21 18.04
C ASP A 80 -37.32 1.30 18.44
N ASP A 81 -36.55 0.19 18.45
CA ASP A 81 -35.12 0.20 18.77
C ASP A 81 -34.26 0.74 17.61
N PHE A 82 -34.82 0.77 16.40
CA PHE A 82 -34.19 1.32 15.19
C PHE A 82 -34.71 2.72 14.82
N LYS A 83 -35.63 3.30 15.62
CA LYS A 83 -36.01 4.70 15.43
C LYS A 83 -34.82 5.59 15.72
N GLU A 84 -34.43 6.40 14.75
CA GLU A 84 -33.57 7.54 14.99
C GLU A 84 -34.31 8.48 15.95
N TYR A 85 -33.70 8.79 17.09
CA TYR A 85 -34.26 9.79 18.00
C TYR A 85 -34.16 11.15 17.32
N ASP A 86 -35.29 11.84 17.18
CA ASP A 86 -35.23 13.25 16.84
C ASP A 86 -34.62 14.00 18.03
N PHE A 87 -33.82 15.04 17.75
CA PHE A 87 -33.19 15.83 18.80
C PHE A 87 -34.22 16.39 19.81
N GLU A 88 -35.45 16.59 19.37
CA GLU A 88 -36.58 17.04 20.19
C GLU A 88 -37.13 15.96 21.14
N ASP A 89 -36.86 14.67 20.89
CA ASP A 89 -37.24 13.56 21.78
C ASP A 89 -36.29 13.41 22.98
N ILE A 90 -35.08 13.98 22.88
CA ILE A 90 -34.08 14.00 23.95
C ILE A 90 -34.37 15.21 24.84
N GLY A 91 -35.42 15.11 25.64
CA GLY A 91 -36.03 16.21 26.39
C GLY A 91 -35.03 17.15 27.11
N VAL A 92 -35.30 18.44 26.97
CA VAL A 92 -34.89 19.52 27.89
C VAL A 92 -35.97 19.73 28.94
#